data_AF-A0A355F441-F1
#
_entry.id   AF-A0A355F441-F1
#
_cell.length_a   1.000
_cell.length_b   1.000
_cell.length_c   1.000
_cell.angle_alpha   90.00
_cell.angle_beta   90.00
_cell.angle_gamma   90.00
#
_symmetry.space_group_name_H-M   'P 1'
#
loop_
_entity.id
_entity.type
_entity.pdbx_description
1 polymer ?
#
loop_
_entity_poly.entity_id
_entity_poly.type
_entity_poly.pdbx_seq_one_letter_code
_entity_poly.pdbx_strand_id
1 'polypeptide(L)'
;PRRAGVSSFAIGGVNAHVIVEEAPPVPPGDPASDRQLLLLSAKTETALDAATERLARHLREHPEVDLADVAYTLQVGRRAFRHR
;
A
#
# COMPACT_ATOMS: atom_id res chain seq x y z
N PRO A 1 17.90 15.28 0.25
CA PRO A 1 16.48 14.89 0.17
C PRO A 1 15.67 16.01 -0.50
N ARG A 2 14.74 15.66 -1.38
CA ARG A 2 13.79 16.61 -1.98
C ARG A 2 12.89 17.19 -0.89
N ARG A 3 12.55 18.48 -0.98
CA ARG A 3 11.65 19.18 -0.04
C ARG A 3 10.56 19.93 -0.80
N ALA A 4 9.35 19.93 -0.26
CA ALA A 4 8.21 20.62 -0.83
C ALA A 4 7.40 21.33 0.27
N GLY A 5 6.83 22.49 -0.06
CA GLY A 5 5.87 23.18 0.80
C GLY A 5 4.43 22.91 0.32
N VAL A 6 3.53 22.63 1.26
CA VAL A 6 2.08 22.51 1.02
C VAL A 6 1.39 23.61 1.83
N SER A 7 0.73 24.54 1.13
CA SER A 7 0.00 25.65 1.74
C SER A 7 -1.51 25.48 1.54
N SER A 8 -2.29 25.84 2.55
CA SER A 8 -3.75 25.92 2.49
C SER A 8 -4.22 27.24 3.09
N PHE A 9 -5.07 27.96 2.36
CA PHE A 9 -5.57 29.28 2.73
C PHE A 9 -7.09 29.29 2.64
N ALA A 10 -7.79 29.48 3.76
CA ALA A 10 -9.24 29.55 3.79
C ALA A 10 -9.75 30.99 3.64
N ILE A 11 -10.95 31.15 3.05
CA ILE A 11 -11.65 32.44 2.94
C ILE A 11 -11.79 33.15 4.30
N GLY A 12 -11.92 32.40 5.40
CA GLY A 12 -12.02 32.94 6.76
C GLY A 12 -10.69 33.40 7.38
N GLY A 13 -9.59 33.39 6.63
CA GLY A 13 -8.27 33.85 7.09
C GLY A 13 -7.45 32.82 7.87
N VAL A 14 -7.95 31.59 8.03
CA VAL A 14 -7.19 30.48 8.62
C VAL A 14 -6.25 29.89 7.58
N ASN A 15 -4.96 29.87 7.90
CA ASN A 15 -3.90 29.42 7.02
C ASN A 15 -3.13 28.27 7.67
N ALA A 16 -2.73 27.29 6.86
CA ALA A 16 -1.87 26.18 7.28
C ALA A 16 -0.74 25.98 6.26
N HIS A 17 0.45 25.65 6.74
CA HIS A 17 1.60 25.35 5.90
C HIS A 17 2.37 24.17 6.46
N VAL A 18 2.71 23.21 5.60
CA VAL A 18 3.50 22.01 5.95
C VAL A 18 4.69 21.92 5.01
N ILE A 19 5.87 21.62 5.58
CA ILE A 19 7.05 21.25 4.81
C ILE A 19 7.15 19.72 4.81
N VAL A 20 7.24 19.12 3.63
CA VAL A 20 7.41 17.69 3.42
C VAL A 20 8.83 17.45 2.91
N GLU A 21 9.52 16.48 3.48
CA GLU A 21 10.82 16.00 3.04
C GLU A 21 10.70 14.58 2.48
N GLU A 22 11.51 14.26 1.48
CA GLU A 22 11.69 12.92 0.93
C GLU A 22 12.03 11.91 2.04
N ALA A 23 11.40 10.73 2.01
CA ALA A 23 11.66 9.66 2.96
C ALA A 23 13.14 9.22 2.89
N PRO A 24 13.75 8.84 4.04
CA PRO A 24 15.10 8.29 4.02
C PRO A 24 15.12 6.96 3.23
N PRO A 25 16.29 6.56 2.69
CA PRO A 25 16.44 5.26 2.05
C PRO A 25 16.04 4.13 3.00
N VAL A 26 15.21 3.21 2.53
CA VAL A 26 14.82 2.02 3.29
C VAL A 26 15.89 0.94 3.06
N PRO A 27 16.45 0.33 4.11
CA PRO A 27 17.37 -0.79 3.96
C PRO A 27 16.66 -1.99 3.30
N PRO A 28 17.40 -2.85 2.59
CA PRO A 28 16.81 -4.08 2.06
C PRO A 28 16.27 -4.95 3.20
N GLY A 29 15.14 -5.62 2.93
CA GLY A 29 14.53 -6.57 3.86
C GLY A 29 15.36 -7.85 4.04
N ASP A 30 14.96 -8.66 5.01
CA ASP A 30 15.57 -9.96 5.26
C ASP A 30 15.22 -10.96 4.15
N PRO A 31 16.05 -12.00 3.93
CA PRO A 31 15.76 -13.05 2.96
C PRO A 31 14.45 -13.77 3.30
N ALA A 32 13.53 -13.81 2.35
CA ALA A 32 12.26 -14.49 2.49
C ALA A 32 12.26 -15.90 1.86
N SER A 33 11.23 -16.68 2.20
CA SER A 33 10.92 -17.96 1.54
C SER A 33 10.67 -17.77 0.04
N ASP A 34 11.07 -18.75 -0.77
CA ASP A 34 10.82 -18.79 -2.22
C ASP A 34 9.33 -18.79 -2.58
N ARG A 35 8.45 -19.15 -1.62
CA ARG A 35 7.01 -19.21 -1.82
C ARG A 35 6.29 -18.39 -0.77
N GLN A 36 5.33 -17.59 -1.24
CA GLN A 36 4.54 -16.66 -0.45
C GLN A 36 3.04 -16.98 -0.61
N LEU A 37 2.28 -16.85 0.48
CA LEU A 37 0.83 -17.05 0.48
C LEU A 37 0.11 -15.70 0.49
N LEU A 38 -0.50 -15.37 -0.65
CA LEU A 38 -1.27 -14.13 -0.83
C LEU A 38 -2.73 -14.38 -0.43
N LEU A 39 -3.18 -13.76 0.65
CA LEU A 39 -4.55 -13.89 1.14
C LEU A 39 -5.41 -12.72 0.63
N LEU A 40 -6.55 -13.02 0.04
CA LEU A 40 -7.58 -12.03 -0.26
C LEU A 40 -8.87 -12.37 0.49
N SER A 41 -9.63 -11.32 0.82
CA SER A 41 -11.00 -11.51 1.28
C SER A 41 -11.82 -10.24 1.05
N ALA A 42 -13.14 -10.39 0.90
CA ALA A 42 -14.05 -9.26 0.72
C ALA A 42 -15.45 -9.52 1.30
N LYS A 43 -16.25 -8.45 1.42
CA LYS A 43 -17.64 -8.51 1.92
C LYS A 43 -18.62 -9.13 0.92
N THR A 44 -18.30 -9.06 -0.37
CA THR A 44 -19.06 -9.62 -1.50
C THR A 44 -18.10 -10.33 -2.46
N GLU A 45 -18.63 -11.26 -3.26
CA GLU A 45 -17.89 -11.98 -4.30
C GLU A 45 -17.34 -11.03 -5.38
N THR A 46 -18.19 -10.11 -5.88
CA THR A 46 -17.76 -9.09 -6.85
C THR A 46 -16.62 -8.19 -6.36
N ALA A 47 -16.56 -7.92 -5.04
CA ALA A 47 -15.47 -7.16 -4.46
C ALA A 47 -14.20 -7.99 -4.28
N LEU A 48 -14.33 -9.32 -4.14
CA LEU A 48 -13.19 -10.24 -4.15
C LEU A 48 -12.57 -10.28 -5.54
N ASP A 49 -13.38 -10.42 -6.59
CA ASP A 49 -12.90 -10.39 -7.98
C ASP A 49 -12.16 -9.10 -8.29
N ALA A 50 -12.75 -7.95 -7.96
CA ALA A 50 -12.13 -6.65 -8.16
C ALA A 50 -10.82 -6.49 -7.36
N ALA A 51 -10.74 -7.05 -6.15
CA ALA A 51 -9.52 -7.03 -5.36
C ALA A 51 -8.42 -7.91 -5.96
N THR A 52 -8.80 -9.09 -6.46
CA THR A 52 -7.90 -10.03 -7.16
C THR A 52 -7.32 -9.40 -8.42
N GLU A 53 -8.17 -8.81 -9.27
CA GLU A 53 -7.72 -8.11 -10.48
C GLU A 53 -6.77 -6.94 -10.15
N ARG A 54 -7.10 -6.16 -9.12
CA ARG A 54 -6.27 -5.03 -8.69
C ARG A 54 -4.92 -5.50 -8.17
N LEU A 55 -4.87 -6.58 -7.38
CA LEU A 55 -3.60 -7.14 -6.91
C LEU A 55 -2.77 -7.67 -8.08
N ALA A 56 -3.38 -8.45 -8.99
CA ALA A 56 -2.70 -8.98 -10.16
C ALA A 56 -2.19 -7.87 -11.10
N ARG A 57 -2.90 -6.74 -11.20
CA ARG A 57 -2.44 -5.57 -11.95
C ARG A 57 -1.24 -4.91 -11.25
N HIS A 58 -1.36 -4.64 -9.95
CA HIS A 58 -0.30 -4.02 -9.17
C HIS A 58 1.01 -4.82 -9.23
N LEU A 59 0.97 -6.14 -9.07
CA LEU A 59 2.17 -6.99 -9.15
C LEU A 59 2.80 -7.03 -10.54
N ARG A 60 2.02 -6.79 -11.61
CA ARG A 60 2.56 -6.70 -12.98
C ARG A 60 3.18 -5.34 -13.26
N GLU A 61 2.60 -4.27 -12.72
CA GLU A 61 3.07 -2.89 -12.89
C GLU A 61 4.30 -2.60 -12.02
N HIS A 62 4.47 -3.33 -10.93
CA HIS A 62 5.55 -3.15 -9.95
C HIS A 62 6.32 -4.46 -9.70
N PRO A 63 7.06 -5.00 -10.67
CA PRO A 63 7.83 -6.24 -10.51
C PRO A 63 8.95 -6.14 -9.46
N GLU A 64 9.31 -4.93 -9.03
CA GLU A 64 10.32 -4.65 -8.01
C GLU A 64 9.84 -4.88 -6.57
N VAL A 65 8.54 -5.02 -6.32
CA VAL A 65 8.02 -5.20 -4.95
C VAL A 65 8.32 -6.61 -4.44
N ASP A 66 8.73 -6.68 -3.17
CA ASP A 66 8.95 -7.97 -2.52
C ASP A 66 7.61 -8.66 -2.23
N LEU A 67 7.43 -9.86 -2.78
CA LEU A 67 6.23 -10.67 -2.53
C LEU A 67 6.06 -11.03 -1.06
N ALA A 68 7.14 -11.10 -0.28
CA ALA A 68 7.06 -11.36 1.16
C ALA A 68 6.38 -10.20 1.90
N ASP A 69 6.75 -8.95 1.59
CA ASP A 69 6.12 -7.76 2.16
C ASP A 69 4.65 -7.63 1.74
N VAL A 70 4.34 -7.98 0.48
CA VAL A 70 2.96 -8.03 0.00
C VAL A 70 2.16 -9.07 0.78
N ALA A 71 2.68 -10.30 0.92
CA ALA A 71 2.03 -11.36 1.66
C ALA A 71 1.81 -10.98 3.13
N TYR A 72 2.84 -10.46 3.79
CA TYR A 72 2.77 -9.97 5.17
C TYR A 72 1.67 -8.92 5.32
N THR A 73 1.66 -7.91 4.45
CA THR A 73 0.66 -6.83 4.47
C THR A 73 -0.76 -7.36 4.25
N LEU A 74 -0.95 -8.33 3.36
CA LEU A 74 -2.24 -8.96 3.12
C LEU A 74 -2.72 -9.78 4.32
N GLN A 75 -1.80 -10.40 5.07
CA GLN A 75 -2.12 -11.24 6.23
C GLN A 75 -2.42 -10.40 7.49
N VAL A 76 -1.61 -9.37 7.77
CA VAL A 76 -1.68 -8.61 9.03
C VAL A 76 -2.33 -7.24 8.89
N GLY A 77 -2.26 -6.65 7.70
CA GLY A 77 -2.71 -5.29 7.40
C GLY A 77 -4.12 -5.23 6.80
N ARG A 78 -4.81 -6.37 6.68
CA ARG A 78 -6.17 -6.44 6.13
C ARG A 78 -7.09 -7.22 7.06
N ARG A 79 -8.30 -6.70 7.24
CA ARG A 79 -9.36 -7.41 7.96
C ARG A 79 -9.84 -8.59 7.12
N ALA A 80 -9.95 -9.76 7.74
CA ALA A 80 -10.54 -10.93 7.11
C ALA A 80 -12.07 -10.79 6.98
N PHE A 81 -12.59 -11.13 5.80
CA PHE A 81 -14.02 -11.25 5.51
C PHE A 81 -14.40 -12.68 5.11
N ARG A 82 -15.70 -12.88 4.82
CA ARG A 82 -16.29 -14.22 4.56
C ARG A 82 -15.95 -14.81 3.20
N HIS A 83 -15.87 -13.97 2.15
CA HIS A 83 -15.49 -14.42 0.81
C HIS A 83 -13.97 -14.37 0.73
N ARG A 84 -13.33 -15.45 0.26
CA ARG A 84 -11.88 -15.64 0.22
C ARG A 84 -11.49 -16.33 -1.08
#